data_AF-A0A5E7VLQ7-F1
#
_entry.id   AF-A0A5E7VLQ7-F1
#
_cell.length_a   1.000
_cell.length_b   1.000
_cell.length_c   1.000
_cell.angle_alpha   90.00
_cell.angle_beta   90.00
_cell.angle_gamma   90.00
#
_symmetry.space_group_name_H-M   'P 1'
#
loop_
_entity.id
_entity.type
_entity.pdbx_description
1 polymer ?
#
loop_
_entity_poly.entity_id
_entity_poly.type
_entity_poly.pdbx_seq_one_letter_code
_entity_poly.pdbx_strand_id
1 'polypeptide(L)'
;MNNNYVAQAKDLLTAIGVHQVSEGVWAFTDLQTANQAYIHSSSEPVALAAYAAVNSTFAAGRFLDWALVDMVDKVPCMDGAELTALAMVCGASIPTFPSASERGKIFGHAVWGTVGAYSLEGCFEHVERAYGSQGSHYNLRPRGFNWAGGEDPNPESLKAMRKNYRAMSPLKQIMVLTIMHLYRPGKDKLFLTGGCPSKIPAAEAMDILRSNGPALSAWGHLVTHYAGW
;
A
#
# COMPACT_ATOMS: atom_id res chain seq x y z
N MET A 1 -12.67 -22.63 -10.57
CA MET A 1 -12.05 -21.69 -11.53
C MET A 1 -10.56 -21.82 -11.37
N ASN A 2 -9.84 -22.30 -12.39
CA ASN A 2 -8.38 -22.26 -12.38
C ASN A 2 -7.97 -20.79 -12.51
N ASN A 3 -7.71 -20.13 -11.38
CA ASN A 3 -7.22 -18.75 -11.37
C ASN A 3 -5.79 -18.74 -11.92
N ASN A 4 -5.67 -18.50 -13.21
CA ASN A 4 -4.38 -18.39 -13.90
C ASN A 4 -3.69 -17.03 -13.66
N TYR A 5 -3.99 -16.36 -12.56
CA TYR A 5 -3.46 -15.02 -12.27
C TYR A 5 -1.94 -15.00 -12.11
N VAL A 6 -1.32 -16.12 -11.73
CA VAL A 6 0.16 -16.21 -11.66
C VAL A 6 0.79 -16.15 -13.04
N ALA A 7 0.25 -16.85 -14.03
CA ALA A 7 0.79 -16.75 -15.39
C ALA A 7 0.51 -15.36 -15.98
N GLN A 8 -0.70 -14.84 -15.81
CA GLN A 8 -1.06 -13.49 -16.27
C GLN A 8 -0.20 -12.40 -15.61
N ALA A 9 0.12 -12.54 -14.33
CA ALA A 9 1.02 -11.64 -13.62
C ALA A 9 2.45 -11.69 -14.19
N LYS A 10 2.96 -12.88 -14.51
CA LYS A 10 4.26 -13.04 -15.18
C LYS A 10 4.27 -12.43 -16.57
N ASP A 11 3.19 -12.62 -17.34
CA ASP A 11 3.02 -12.02 -18.67
C ASP A 11 2.98 -10.49 -18.56
N LEU A 12 2.24 -9.95 -17.58
CA LEU A 12 2.18 -8.51 -17.29
C LEU A 12 3.57 -7.94 -16.96
N LEU A 13 4.32 -8.59 -16.07
CA LEU A 13 5.67 -8.17 -15.69
C LEU A 13 6.62 -8.22 -16.89
N THR A 14 6.52 -9.27 -17.71
CA THR A 14 7.33 -9.41 -18.93
C THR A 14 6.99 -8.33 -19.94
N ALA A 15 5.72 -7.98 -20.10
CA ALA A 15 5.26 -6.94 -21.03
C ALA A 15 5.77 -5.53 -20.68
N ILE A 16 6.02 -5.27 -19.40
CA ILE A 16 6.69 -4.04 -18.93
C ILE A 16 8.22 -4.18 -18.88
N GLY A 17 8.79 -5.24 -19.45
CA GLY A 17 10.23 -5.43 -19.56
C GLY A 17 10.92 -5.86 -18.27
N VAL A 18 10.21 -6.49 -17.32
CA VAL A 18 10.77 -7.01 -16.06
C VAL A 18 10.52 -8.51 -15.95
N HIS A 19 11.51 -9.24 -15.46
CA HIS A 19 11.35 -10.66 -15.12
C HIS A 19 12.04 -11.01 -13.81
N GLN A 20 11.62 -12.12 -13.23
CA GLN A 20 12.23 -12.67 -12.02
C GLN A 20 13.38 -13.60 -12.40
N VAL A 21 14.60 -13.31 -11.94
CA VAL A 21 15.79 -14.14 -12.18
C VAL A 21 15.84 -15.29 -11.19
N SER A 22 15.57 -14.99 -9.93
CA SER A 22 15.40 -15.94 -8.83
C SER A 22 14.43 -15.35 -7.81
N GLU A 23 14.04 -16.12 -6.78
CA GLU A 23 13.11 -15.65 -5.76
C GLU A 23 13.55 -14.30 -5.16
N GLY A 24 12.67 -13.30 -5.25
CA GLY A 24 12.94 -11.93 -4.79
C GLY A 24 13.92 -11.10 -5.65
N VAL A 25 14.57 -11.69 -6.65
CA VAL A 25 15.54 -11.00 -7.52
C VAL A 25 14.93 -10.70 -8.89
N TRP A 26 14.89 -9.42 -9.23
CA TRP A 26 14.26 -8.90 -10.44
C TRP A 26 15.30 -8.27 -11.36
N ALA A 27 15.12 -8.41 -12.66
CA ALA A 27 15.96 -7.78 -13.67
C ALA A 27 15.11 -7.22 -14.82
N PHE A 28 15.68 -6.25 -15.55
CA PHE A 28 15.13 -5.85 -16.82
C PHE A 28 15.37 -6.96 -17.84
N THR A 29 14.33 -7.38 -18.53
CA THR A 29 14.43 -8.23 -19.71
C THR A 29 15.03 -7.46 -20.88
N ASP A 30 14.59 -6.22 -21.04
CA ASP A 30 15.07 -5.27 -22.03
C ASP A 30 14.85 -3.84 -21.51
N LEU A 31 15.92 -3.04 -21.42
CA LEU A 31 15.87 -1.65 -20.94
C LEU A 31 15.04 -0.76 -21.88
N GLN A 32 15.05 -1.03 -23.18
CA GLN A 32 14.28 -0.24 -24.13
C GLN A 32 12.77 -0.46 -23.91
N THR A 33 12.35 -1.72 -23.77
CA THR A 33 10.98 -2.10 -23.42
C THR A 33 10.57 -1.50 -22.09
N ALA A 34 11.37 -1.63 -21.03
CA ALA A 34 11.03 -1.04 -19.72
C ALA A 34 10.84 0.49 -19.79
N ASN A 35 11.62 1.17 -20.64
CA ASN A 35 11.52 2.61 -20.82
C ASN A 35 10.29 3.03 -21.64
N GLN A 36 9.99 2.30 -22.72
CA GLN A 36 8.99 2.71 -23.73
C GLN A 36 7.64 2.00 -23.63
N ALA A 37 7.53 0.93 -22.82
CA ALA A 37 6.31 0.16 -22.70
C ALA A 37 5.15 1.07 -22.26
N TYR A 38 4.01 0.85 -22.92
CA TYR A 38 2.74 1.39 -22.44
C TYR A 38 2.37 0.68 -21.14
N ILE A 39 2.01 1.47 -20.12
CA ILE A 39 1.59 0.97 -18.82
C ILE A 39 0.14 1.43 -18.66
N HIS A 40 -0.77 0.47 -18.57
CA HIS A 40 -2.17 0.79 -18.31
C HIS A 40 -2.29 1.43 -16.92
N SER A 41 -3.21 2.38 -16.76
CA SER A 41 -3.28 3.23 -15.56
C SER A 41 -3.61 2.48 -14.24
N SER A 42 -4.13 1.26 -14.31
CA SER A 42 -4.31 0.37 -13.14
C SER A 42 -3.05 -0.43 -12.82
N SER A 43 -2.16 -0.62 -13.81
CA SER A 43 -0.92 -1.40 -13.69
C SER A 43 0.27 -0.54 -13.27
N GLU A 44 0.12 0.79 -13.19
CA GLU A 44 1.18 1.71 -12.77
C GLU A 44 1.81 1.35 -11.41
N PRO A 45 1.04 0.93 -10.36
CA PRO A 45 1.64 0.47 -9.11
C PRO A 45 2.53 -0.77 -9.29
N VAL A 46 2.14 -1.72 -10.14
CA VAL A 46 2.94 -2.92 -10.45
C VAL A 46 4.24 -2.50 -11.11
N ALA A 47 4.16 -1.67 -12.14
CA ALA A 47 5.33 -1.27 -12.90
C ALA A 47 6.31 -0.44 -12.07
N LEU A 48 5.80 0.48 -11.24
CA LEU A 48 6.64 1.26 -10.33
C LEU A 48 7.35 0.36 -9.33
N ALA A 49 6.62 -0.54 -8.65
CA ALA A 49 7.22 -1.48 -7.71
C ALA A 49 8.25 -2.40 -8.39
N ALA A 50 7.96 -2.88 -9.60
CA ALA A 50 8.82 -3.76 -10.37
C ALA A 50 10.11 -3.05 -10.81
N TYR A 51 10.00 -1.83 -11.33
CA TYR A 51 11.16 -1.02 -11.70
C TYR A 51 11.99 -0.66 -10.49
N ALA A 52 11.36 -0.28 -9.36
CA ALA A 52 12.08 0.00 -8.13
C ALA A 52 12.77 -1.25 -7.55
N ALA A 53 12.28 -2.45 -7.86
CA ALA A 53 12.93 -3.72 -7.51
C ALA A 53 14.25 -3.94 -8.26
N VAL A 54 14.36 -3.42 -9.48
CA VAL A 54 15.56 -3.55 -10.32
C VAL A 54 16.50 -2.35 -10.11
N ASN A 55 15.95 -1.14 -10.16
CA ASN A 55 16.69 0.12 -10.05
C ASN A 55 15.75 1.27 -9.63
N SER A 56 15.87 1.76 -8.40
CA SER A 56 15.04 2.83 -7.84
C SER A 56 15.21 4.18 -8.58
N THR A 57 16.40 4.50 -9.07
CA THR A 57 16.65 5.69 -9.88
C THR A 57 15.90 5.64 -11.21
N PHE A 58 15.89 4.48 -11.87
CA PHE A 58 15.11 4.28 -13.10
C PHE A 58 13.61 4.44 -12.84
N ALA A 59 13.10 3.84 -11.76
CA ALA A 59 11.70 3.97 -11.36
C ALA A 59 11.31 5.43 -11.11
N ALA A 60 12.15 6.18 -10.38
CA ALA A 60 11.95 7.60 -10.11
C ALA A 60 11.95 8.45 -11.39
N GLY A 61 12.80 8.11 -12.37
CA GLY A 61 12.80 8.77 -13.67
C GLY A 61 11.56 8.46 -14.51
N ARG A 62 11.09 7.20 -14.49
CA ARG A 62 9.94 6.75 -15.31
C ARG A 62 8.59 7.18 -14.74
N PHE A 63 8.50 7.36 -13.42
CA PHE A 63 7.33 7.81 -12.67
C PHE A 63 7.66 9.11 -11.92
N LEU A 64 8.08 10.13 -12.67
CA LEU A 64 8.34 11.45 -12.11
C LEU A 64 7.08 11.96 -11.40
N ASP A 65 7.27 12.57 -10.24
CA ASP A 65 6.21 13.16 -9.39
C ASP A 65 5.21 12.18 -8.76
N TRP A 66 5.32 10.87 -8.99
CA TRP A 66 4.50 9.90 -8.29
C TRP A 66 4.87 9.84 -6.80
N ALA A 67 3.88 10.08 -5.95
CA ALA A 67 3.98 9.83 -4.53
C ALA A 67 3.46 8.42 -4.18
N LEU A 68 3.87 7.90 -3.02
CA LEU A 68 3.39 6.63 -2.47
C LEU A 68 1.85 6.56 -2.50
N VAL A 69 1.20 7.66 -2.15
CA VAL A 69 -0.26 7.74 -2.07
C VAL A 69 -0.94 7.54 -3.43
N ASP A 70 -0.29 7.93 -4.53
CA ASP A 70 -0.81 7.71 -5.88
C ASP A 70 -0.82 6.21 -6.22
N MET A 71 0.16 5.44 -5.74
CA MET A 71 0.14 3.98 -5.86
C MET A 71 -0.99 3.36 -5.04
N VAL A 72 -1.14 3.80 -3.78
CA VAL A 72 -2.12 3.22 -2.85
C VAL A 72 -3.55 3.52 -3.30
N ASP A 73 -3.82 4.73 -3.77
CA ASP A 73 -5.14 5.15 -4.26
C ASP A 73 -5.58 4.38 -5.52
N LYS A 74 -4.63 3.77 -6.25
CA LYS A 74 -4.89 2.94 -7.44
C LYS A 74 -5.20 1.48 -7.13
N VAL A 75 -4.85 0.99 -5.93
CA VAL A 75 -5.08 -0.40 -5.51
C VAL A 75 -6.53 -0.87 -5.71
N PRO A 76 -7.58 -0.07 -5.41
CA PRO A 76 -8.97 -0.50 -5.63
C PRO A 76 -9.33 -0.73 -7.11
N CYS A 77 -8.56 -0.17 -8.05
CA CYS A 77 -8.78 -0.32 -9.49
C CYS A 77 -8.03 -1.52 -10.09
N MET A 78 -7.20 -2.21 -9.32
CA MET A 78 -6.38 -3.32 -9.80
C MET A 78 -7.20 -4.61 -9.92
N ASP A 79 -6.97 -5.37 -10.98
CA ASP A 79 -7.54 -6.71 -11.15
C ASP A 79 -6.71 -7.80 -10.44
N GLY A 80 -7.16 -9.05 -10.53
CA GLY A 80 -6.50 -10.19 -9.89
C GLY A 80 -5.07 -10.45 -10.40
N ALA A 81 -4.79 -10.20 -11.68
CA ALA A 81 -3.46 -10.39 -12.25
C ALA A 81 -2.52 -9.26 -11.78
N GLU A 82 -3.00 -8.02 -11.75
CA GLU A 82 -2.25 -6.86 -11.27
C GLU A 82 -1.93 -6.98 -9.77
N LEU A 83 -2.91 -7.36 -8.94
CA LEU A 83 -2.70 -7.60 -7.50
C LEU A 83 -1.71 -8.75 -7.27
N THR A 84 -1.79 -9.82 -8.09
CA THR A 84 -0.85 -10.94 -8.03
C THR A 84 0.57 -10.51 -8.42
N ALA A 85 0.72 -9.71 -9.48
CA ALA A 85 2.02 -9.18 -9.92
C ALA A 85 2.65 -8.28 -8.85
N LEU A 86 1.86 -7.39 -8.24
CA LEU A 86 2.33 -6.55 -7.14
C LEU A 86 2.77 -7.40 -5.94
N ALA A 87 1.98 -8.40 -5.55
CA ALA A 87 2.34 -9.31 -4.46
C ALA A 87 3.66 -10.04 -4.73
N MET A 88 3.85 -10.56 -5.95
CA MET A 88 5.09 -11.22 -6.36
C MET A 88 6.29 -10.29 -6.24
N VAL A 89 6.19 -9.06 -6.75
CA VAL A 89 7.29 -8.07 -6.71
C VAL A 89 7.65 -7.66 -5.28
N CYS A 90 6.65 -7.58 -4.40
CA CYS A 90 6.83 -7.28 -2.99
C CYS A 90 7.29 -8.48 -2.15
N GLY A 91 7.30 -9.70 -2.71
CA GLY A 91 7.55 -10.93 -1.96
C GLY A 91 6.43 -11.30 -0.98
N ALA A 92 5.22 -10.79 -1.21
CA ALA A 92 4.04 -11.07 -0.40
C ALA A 92 3.33 -12.36 -0.85
N SER A 93 2.45 -12.90 0.00
CA SER A 93 1.59 -14.01 -0.38
C SER A 93 0.65 -13.61 -1.53
N ILE A 94 0.37 -14.56 -2.41
CA ILE A 94 -0.52 -14.34 -3.55
C ILE A 94 -1.94 -14.07 -3.03
N PRO A 95 -2.59 -12.98 -3.46
CA PRO A 95 -3.94 -12.63 -3.03
C PRO A 95 -4.94 -13.66 -3.56
N THR A 96 -5.44 -14.49 -2.65
CA THR A 96 -6.49 -15.48 -2.94
C THR A 96 -7.65 -15.25 -1.99
N PHE A 97 -8.86 -15.11 -2.54
CA PHE A 97 -10.04 -14.73 -1.77
C PHE A 97 -11.16 -15.75 -2.02
N PRO A 98 -11.34 -16.73 -1.12
CA PRO A 98 -12.44 -17.69 -1.24
C PRO A 98 -13.82 -17.02 -1.20
N SER A 99 -13.93 -15.89 -0.52
CA SER A 99 -15.13 -15.04 -0.46
C SER A 99 -14.78 -13.61 -0.05
N ALA A 100 -15.73 -12.68 -0.21
CA ALA A 100 -15.58 -11.31 0.28
C ALA A 100 -15.40 -11.25 1.81
N SER A 101 -16.06 -12.14 2.55
CA SER A 101 -15.92 -12.25 4.02
C SER A 101 -14.50 -12.67 4.41
N GLU A 102 -13.95 -13.69 3.76
CA GLU A 102 -12.57 -14.13 4.01
C GLU A 102 -11.55 -13.05 3.64
N ARG A 103 -11.76 -12.33 2.53
CA ARG A 103 -10.93 -11.18 2.18
C ARG A 103 -10.93 -10.12 3.28
N GLY A 104 -12.12 -9.77 3.80
CA GLY A 104 -12.24 -8.78 4.89
C GLY A 104 -11.59 -9.22 6.20
N LYS A 105 -11.61 -10.52 6.53
CA LYS A 105 -10.88 -11.08 7.68
C LYS A 105 -9.36 -11.00 7.48
N ILE A 106 -8.86 -11.43 6.30
CA ILE A 106 -7.43 -11.39 5.99
C ILE A 106 -6.92 -9.94 6.04
N PHE A 107 -7.65 -9.01 5.39
CA PHE A 107 -7.31 -7.60 5.42
C PHE A 107 -7.36 -7.01 6.84
N GLY A 108 -8.38 -7.37 7.62
CA GLY A 108 -8.50 -6.98 9.02
C GLY A 108 -7.29 -7.40 9.86
N HIS A 109 -6.85 -8.65 9.73
CA HIS A 109 -5.63 -9.13 10.38
C HIS A 109 -4.37 -8.43 9.88
N ALA A 110 -4.25 -8.22 8.56
CA ALA A 110 -3.10 -7.55 7.97
C ALA A 110 -2.96 -6.13 8.51
N VAL A 111 -4.04 -5.32 8.51
CA VAL A 111 -3.95 -3.92 8.93
C VAL A 111 -3.71 -3.77 10.43
N TRP A 112 -4.36 -4.56 11.28
CA TRP A 112 -4.10 -4.55 12.71
C TRP A 112 -2.69 -5.07 13.04
N GLY A 113 -2.25 -6.11 12.32
CA GLY A 113 -0.88 -6.62 12.41
C GLY A 113 0.15 -5.56 12.06
N THR A 114 -0.07 -4.78 10.99
CA THR A 114 0.77 -3.63 10.64
C THR A 114 0.75 -2.56 11.72
N VAL A 115 -0.42 -2.18 12.26
CA VAL A 115 -0.49 -1.19 13.35
C VAL A 115 0.34 -1.63 14.55
N GLY A 116 0.20 -2.87 15.00
CA GLY A 116 0.95 -3.39 16.14
C GLY A 116 2.45 -3.54 15.86
N ALA A 117 2.82 -4.15 14.72
CA ALA A 117 4.22 -4.44 14.38
C ALA A 117 5.06 -3.17 14.22
N TYR A 118 4.46 -2.06 13.76
CA TYR A 118 5.15 -0.79 13.56
C TYR A 118 4.85 0.25 14.67
N SER A 119 4.08 -0.12 15.69
CA SER A 119 3.64 0.76 16.79
C SER A 119 3.00 2.06 16.28
N LEU A 120 1.91 1.91 15.51
CA LEU A 120 1.21 3.02 14.86
C LEU A 120 0.02 3.56 15.68
N GLU A 121 -0.09 3.17 16.95
CA GLU A 121 -1.20 3.54 17.86
C GLU A 121 -1.23 5.04 18.17
N GLY A 122 -0.15 5.77 17.88
CA GLY A 122 -0.14 7.23 17.92
C GLY A 122 -0.97 7.88 16.81
N CYS A 123 -1.31 7.12 15.75
CA CYS A 123 -2.08 7.58 14.59
C CYS A 123 -3.42 6.85 14.42
N PHE A 124 -3.55 5.63 14.94
CA PHE A 124 -4.76 4.82 14.84
C PHE A 124 -5.27 4.39 16.21
N GLU A 125 -6.57 4.12 16.30
CA GLU A 125 -7.22 3.61 17.50
C GLU A 125 -8.27 2.54 17.17
N HIS A 126 -8.52 1.70 18.18
CA HIS A 126 -9.64 0.77 18.17
C HIS A 126 -10.91 1.50 18.62
N VAL A 127 -12.00 1.27 17.91
CA VAL A 127 -13.34 1.71 18.29
C VAL A 127 -14.24 0.49 18.46
N GLU A 128 -14.99 0.44 19.57
CA GLU A 128 -15.86 -0.70 19.88
C GLU A 128 -17.00 -0.86 18.86
N ARG A 129 -17.52 0.26 18.35
CA ARG A 129 -18.51 0.25 17.27
C ARG A 129 -17.83 -0.05 15.93
N ALA A 130 -18.12 -1.20 15.36
CA ALA A 130 -17.75 -1.50 13.98
C ALA A 130 -18.58 -0.67 12.99
N TYR A 131 -17.93 -0.15 11.96
CA TYR A 131 -18.55 0.63 10.88
C TYR A 131 -18.82 -0.20 9.60
N GLY A 132 -18.83 -1.51 9.75
CA GLY A 132 -19.09 -2.52 8.73
C GLY A 132 -19.11 -3.90 9.40
N SER A 133 -19.29 -4.98 8.63
CA SER A 133 -19.66 -6.29 9.20
C SER A 133 -18.76 -7.46 8.82
N GLN A 134 -17.76 -7.27 7.95
CA GLN A 134 -16.99 -8.37 7.35
C GLN A 134 -15.48 -8.35 7.65
N GLY A 135 -15.04 -7.70 8.72
CA GLY A 135 -13.64 -7.73 9.14
C GLY A 135 -13.33 -6.78 10.29
N SER A 136 -12.25 -7.04 11.01
CA SER A 136 -11.83 -6.22 12.15
C SER A 136 -11.27 -4.85 11.76
N HIS A 137 -10.94 -4.63 10.47
CA HIS A 137 -10.54 -3.31 9.98
C HIS A 137 -11.64 -2.24 10.17
N TYR A 138 -12.91 -2.65 10.23
CA TYR A 138 -14.03 -1.75 10.54
C TYR A 138 -14.02 -1.17 11.97
N ASN A 139 -13.21 -1.73 12.86
CA ASN A 139 -12.97 -1.22 14.21
C ASN A 139 -11.71 -0.35 14.29
N LEU A 140 -10.96 -0.19 13.20
CA LEU A 140 -9.79 0.67 13.16
C LEU A 140 -10.19 2.03 12.61
N ARG A 141 -9.78 3.09 13.33
CA ARG A 141 -9.99 4.47 12.91
C ARG A 141 -8.73 5.30 13.07
N PRO A 142 -8.50 6.29 12.18
CA PRO A 142 -7.51 7.33 12.47
C PRO A 142 -7.91 8.10 13.72
N ARG A 143 -6.92 8.48 14.52
CA ARG A 143 -7.15 9.38 15.66
C ARG A 143 -7.54 10.77 15.19
N GLY A 144 -8.12 11.56 16.09
CA GLY A 144 -8.45 12.96 15.83
C GLY A 144 -9.94 13.26 15.76
N PHE A 145 -10.79 12.28 16.03
CA PHE A 145 -12.25 12.42 15.97
C PHE A 145 -12.88 11.79 17.20
N ASN A 146 -14.04 12.30 17.60
CA ASN A 146 -14.85 11.67 18.64
C ASN A 146 -15.73 10.58 18.03
N TRP A 147 -15.17 9.40 17.79
CA TRP A 147 -15.89 8.26 17.20
C TRP A 147 -17.05 7.73 18.06
N ALA A 148 -17.00 7.97 19.38
CA ALA A 148 -18.05 7.54 20.30
C ALA A 148 -19.23 8.53 20.40
N GLY A 149 -19.04 9.80 20.00
CA GLY A 149 -19.94 10.88 20.38
C GLY A 149 -20.23 11.92 19.30
N GLY A 150 -20.32 11.50 18.03
CA GLY A 150 -20.82 12.36 16.95
C GLY A 150 -19.90 12.48 15.74
N GLU A 151 -18.72 11.86 15.76
CA GLU A 151 -17.74 11.86 14.65
C GLU A 151 -17.26 13.28 14.30
N ASP A 152 -17.27 14.17 15.28
CA ASP A 152 -16.73 15.52 15.16
C ASP A 152 -15.20 15.52 15.27
N PRO A 153 -14.50 16.35 14.49
CA PRO A 153 -13.07 16.55 14.64
C PRO A 153 -12.72 17.06 16.05
N ASN A 154 -11.74 16.44 16.68
CA ASN A 154 -11.16 16.90 17.94
C ASN A 154 -9.78 17.55 17.64
N PRO A 155 -9.65 18.88 17.71
CA PRO A 155 -8.43 19.58 17.32
C PRO A 155 -7.18 19.16 18.09
N GLU A 156 -7.29 18.93 19.41
CA GLU A 156 -6.15 18.50 20.22
C GLU A 156 -5.72 17.07 19.88
N SER A 157 -6.67 16.19 19.60
CA SER A 157 -6.39 14.82 19.16
C SER A 157 -5.73 14.81 17.77
N LEU A 158 -6.19 15.63 16.83
CA LEU A 158 -5.54 15.80 15.52
C LEU A 158 -4.13 16.36 15.66
N LYS A 159 -3.94 17.35 16.53
CA LYS A 159 -2.62 17.93 16.81
C LYS A 159 -1.66 16.87 17.40
N ALA A 160 -2.14 16.05 18.33
CA ALA A 160 -1.38 14.94 18.90
C ALA A 160 -1.02 13.88 17.86
N MET A 161 -1.99 13.45 17.04
CA MET A 161 -1.77 12.52 15.92
C MET A 161 -0.69 13.04 14.96
N ARG A 162 -0.80 14.29 14.51
CA ARG A 162 0.18 14.90 13.60
C ARG A 162 1.57 15.01 14.22
N LYS A 163 1.65 15.29 15.53
CA LYS A 163 2.91 15.30 16.28
C LYS A 163 3.54 13.91 16.28
N ASN A 164 2.76 12.86 16.59
CA ASN A 164 3.23 11.48 16.55
C ASN A 164 3.73 11.11 15.16
N TYR A 165 2.93 11.36 14.11
CA TYR A 165 3.30 11.07 12.73
C TYR A 165 4.61 11.74 12.29
N ARG A 166 4.78 13.03 12.59
CA ARG A 166 6.03 13.74 12.24
C ARG A 166 7.26 13.20 12.97
N ALA A 167 7.09 12.60 14.14
CA ALA A 167 8.18 12.00 14.92
C ALA A 167 8.51 10.56 14.49
N MET A 168 7.70 9.95 13.62
CA MET A 168 7.93 8.59 13.12
C MET A 168 9.10 8.52 12.14
N SER A 169 9.75 7.36 12.07
CA SER A 169 10.72 7.07 11.02
C SER A 169 10.04 7.04 9.64
N PRO A 170 10.80 7.23 8.54
CA PRO A 170 10.25 7.17 7.19
C PRO A 170 9.47 5.88 6.90
N LEU A 171 9.97 4.73 7.36
CA LEU A 171 9.29 3.45 7.23
C LEU A 171 7.90 3.45 7.90
N LYS A 172 7.80 3.97 9.13
CA LYS A 172 6.53 4.06 9.84
C LYS A 172 5.58 5.08 9.18
N GLN A 173 6.12 6.16 8.65
CA GLN A 173 5.34 7.15 7.88
C GLN A 173 4.72 6.53 6.62
N ILE A 174 5.48 5.70 5.89
CA ILE A 174 4.98 4.93 4.74
C ILE A 174 3.81 4.03 5.14
N MET A 175 3.93 3.30 6.25
CA MET A 175 2.86 2.42 6.74
C MET A 175 1.61 3.20 7.14
N VAL A 176 1.77 4.32 7.86
CA VAL A 176 0.64 5.19 8.23
C VAL A 176 -0.04 5.77 6.99
N LEU A 177 0.71 6.34 6.05
CA LEU A 177 0.13 6.89 4.81
C LEU A 177 -0.62 5.84 4.02
N THR A 178 -0.06 4.63 3.93
CA THR A 178 -0.71 3.51 3.25
C THR A 178 -2.06 3.21 3.88
N ILE A 179 -2.12 3.01 5.20
CA ILE A 179 -3.38 2.71 5.90
C ILE A 179 -4.37 3.89 5.78
N MET A 180 -3.88 5.13 5.90
CA MET A 180 -4.71 6.33 5.75
C MET A 180 -5.38 6.43 4.38
N HIS A 181 -4.64 6.13 3.30
CA HIS A 181 -5.15 6.19 1.94
C HIS A 181 -6.02 4.99 1.57
N LEU A 182 -5.77 3.81 2.14
CA LEU A 182 -6.72 2.69 2.07
C LEU A 182 -8.04 3.02 2.81
N TYR A 183 -7.96 3.71 3.96
CA TYR A 183 -9.14 4.14 4.72
C TYR A 183 -9.92 5.24 3.98
N ARG A 184 -9.23 6.22 3.41
CA ARG A 184 -9.83 7.37 2.75
C ARG A 184 -8.95 7.83 1.58
N PRO A 185 -9.17 7.29 0.37
CA PRO A 185 -8.35 7.62 -0.79
C PRO A 185 -8.54 9.09 -1.23
N GLY A 186 -7.56 9.60 -1.96
CA GLY A 186 -7.55 10.95 -2.50
C GLY A 186 -6.96 11.99 -1.54
N LYS A 187 -7.24 13.27 -1.85
CA LYS A 187 -6.58 14.39 -1.16
C LYS A 187 -6.95 14.45 0.33
N ASP A 188 -5.97 14.24 1.20
CA ASP A 188 -6.13 14.47 2.64
C ASP A 188 -6.23 15.97 2.94
N LYS A 189 -7.36 16.37 3.51
CA LYS A 189 -7.64 17.74 3.97
C LYS A 189 -7.82 17.81 5.50
N LEU A 190 -7.75 16.69 6.21
CA LEU A 190 -8.19 16.59 7.60
C LEU A 190 -7.10 16.02 8.51
N PHE A 191 -6.46 14.90 8.18
CA PHE A 191 -5.64 14.16 9.13
C PHE A 191 -4.19 14.65 9.12
N LEU A 192 -3.47 14.45 8.02
CA LEU A 192 -2.04 14.72 7.85
C LEU A 192 -1.79 16.05 7.14
N THR A 193 -2.43 17.10 7.65
CA THR A 193 -2.18 18.49 7.21
C THR A 193 -1.12 19.18 8.08
N GLY A 194 -0.77 20.44 7.74
CA GLY A 194 0.12 21.26 8.58
C GLY A 194 1.56 20.76 8.62
N GLY A 195 2.15 20.49 7.45
CA GLY A 195 3.56 20.10 7.31
C GLY A 195 3.86 18.64 7.66
N CYS A 196 2.84 17.77 7.74
CA CYS A 196 3.08 16.34 7.79
C CYS A 196 3.63 15.86 6.43
N PRO A 197 4.72 15.07 6.38
CA PRO A 197 5.25 14.55 5.12
C PRO A 197 4.26 13.56 4.50
N SER A 198 3.48 14.00 3.51
CA SER A 198 2.48 13.19 2.81
C SER A 198 2.81 12.94 1.34
N LYS A 199 3.81 13.64 0.81
CA LYS A 199 4.29 13.52 -0.58
C LYS A 199 5.60 12.74 -0.64
N ILE A 200 5.63 11.55 -0.05
CA ILE A 200 6.81 10.67 -0.12
C ILE A 200 6.88 10.13 -1.55
N PRO A 201 7.99 10.36 -2.30
CA PRO A 201 8.14 9.80 -3.64
C PRO A 201 7.96 8.28 -3.62
N ALA A 202 7.19 7.75 -4.56
CA ALA A 202 6.82 6.34 -4.59
C ALA A 202 8.05 5.42 -4.73
N ALA A 203 8.99 5.78 -5.61
CA ALA A 203 10.23 5.02 -5.77
C ALA A 203 11.09 5.01 -4.49
N GLU A 204 11.17 6.14 -3.78
CA GLU A 204 11.84 6.24 -2.48
C GLU A 204 11.14 5.39 -1.43
N ALA A 205 9.81 5.41 -1.39
CA ALA A 205 9.05 4.57 -0.46
C ALA A 205 9.31 3.08 -0.70
N MET A 206 9.36 2.64 -1.96
CA MET A 206 9.69 1.25 -2.32
C MET A 206 11.11 0.88 -1.91
N ASP A 207 12.08 1.79 -2.06
CA ASP A 207 13.46 1.58 -1.64
C ASP A 207 13.60 1.44 -0.11
N ILE A 208 12.91 2.30 0.65
CA ILE A 208 12.84 2.22 2.12
C ILE A 208 12.21 0.91 2.58
N LEU A 209 11.10 0.50 1.97
CA LEU A 209 10.44 -0.78 2.26
C LEU A 209 11.37 -1.95 1.94
N ARG A 210 12.04 -1.94 0.79
CA ARG A 210 12.92 -3.02 0.34
C ARG A 210 14.18 -3.14 1.20
N SER A 211 14.73 -2.02 1.64
CA SER A 211 15.84 -1.96 2.60
C SER A 211 15.49 -2.62 3.94
N ASN A 212 14.19 -2.76 4.25
CA ASN A 212 13.67 -3.57 5.33
C ASN A 212 12.83 -4.72 4.76
N GLY A 213 13.45 -5.75 4.18
CA GLY A 213 12.77 -6.83 3.44
C GLY A 213 11.41 -7.30 4.01
N PRO A 214 11.29 -7.63 5.31
CA PRO A 214 9.99 -8.00 5.91
C PRO A 214 8.91 -6.93 5.78
N ALA A 215 9.27 -5.65 5.79
CA ALA A 215 8.34 -4.54 5.60
C ALA A 215 7.79 -4.45 4.18
N LEU A 216 8.59 -4.71 3.14
CA LEU A 216 8.09 -4.75 1.77
C LEU A 216 7.03 -5.85 1.61
N SER A 217 7.30 -7.05 2.14
CA SER A 217 6.34 -8.15 2.11
C SER A 217 5.08 -7.82 2.91
N ALA A 218 5.21 -7.23 4.10
CA ALA A 218 4.06 -6.85 4.93
C ALA A 218 3.21 -5.77 4.25
N TRP A 219 3.85 -4.75 3.66
CA TRP A 219 3.19 -3.70 2.89
C TRP A 219 2.48 -4.27 1.67
N GLY A 220 3.16 -5.12 0.89
CA GLY A 220 2.60 -5.80 -0.28
C GLY A 220 1.39 -6.65 0.10
N HIS A 221 1.47 -7.40 1.19
CA HIS A 221 0.35 -8.19 1.70
C HIS A 221 -0.84 -7.30 2.08
N LEU A 222 -0.60 -6.21 2.82
CA LEU A 222 -1.62 -5.25 3.23
C LEU A 222 -2.39 -4.68 2.03
N VAL A 223 -1.67 -4.13 1.03
CA VAL A 223 -2.32 -3.46 -0.11
C VAL A 223 -2.98 -4.44 -1.05
N THR A 224 -2.35 -5.59 -1.35
CA THR A 224 -2.91 -6.56 -2.30
C THR A 224 -4.14 -7.29 -1.77
N HIS A 225 -4.28 -7.36 -0.44
CA HIS A 225 -5.44 -7.95 0.23
C HIS A 225 -6.52 -6.93 0.61
N TYR A 226 -6.35 -5.64 0.26
CA TYR A 226 -7.30 -4.58 0.57
C TYR A 226 -8.75 -5.00 0.33
N ALA A 227 -9.63 -4.88 1.32
CA ALA A 227 -11.00 -5.39 1.24
C ALA A 227 -12.08 -4.30 1.10
N GLY A 228 -11.69 -3.04 0.98
CA GLY A 228 -12.58 -1.90 1.22
C GLY A 228 -12.47 -1.40 2.67
N TRP A 229 -13.13 -0.27 2.93
CA TRP A 229 -13.31 0.32 4.27
C TRP A 229 -14.70 0.95 4.41
#